data_AF-A0A8T9Q4D0-F1
#
_entry.id   AF-A0A8T9Q4D0-F1
#
_cell.length_a   1.000
_cell.length_b   1.000
_cell.length_c   1.000
_cell.angle_alpha   90.00
_cell.angle_beta   90.00
_cell.angle_gamma   90.00
#
_symmetry.space_group_name_H-M   'P 1'
#
loop_
_entity.id
_entity.type
_entity.pdbx_description
1 polymer ?
#
loop_
_entity_poly.entity_id
_entity_poly.type
_entity_poly.pdbx_seq_one_letter_code
_entity_poly.pdbx_strand_id
1 'polypeptide(L)'
;MLFSPSWVLPRAVAGALLLAFGPPAVAQHSPSSARAVTADRPSTHGMLLFGWQRVYASHLPMFHSPHNYQVLLELELSDSTQAALQASKRQFPAEEVYTLEPESFVLPEMLRQPRPFRATVYRGHFERGGTPIARGVQVRIRQVLYAESLPTKTGPAPKSALLLVGTAPDQYVVHRIARQPDFDQVASVVSAGSVGKLIPHLPMLQVLPTSMAKKPVKAGQVLNFRPTAPGMPDQLTIGTSLYLEHNDLR
;
A
#
# COMPACT_ATOMS: atom_id res chain seq x y z
N MET A 1 -58.78 71.50 19.68
CA MET A 1 -59.14 72.44 18.60
C MET A 1 -58.33 72.00 17.39
N LEU A 2 -58.85 71.08 16.57
CA LEU A 2 -59.71 71.37 15.40
C LEU A 2 -59.03 72.38 14.48
N PHE A 3 -58.58 71.93 13.30
CA PHE A 3 -59.15 72.31 12.00
C PHE A 3 -58.26 71.77 10.87
N SER A 4 -58.84 70.87 10.08
CA SER A 4 -58.38 70.49 8.75
C SER A 4 -58.55 71.65 7.77
N PRO A 5 -57.83 71.62 6.64
CA PRO A 5 -58.53 71.86 5.38
C PRO A 5 -58.20 70.84 4.30
N SER A 6 -59.28 70.38 3.68
CA SER A 6 -59.38 69.58 2.46
C SER A 6 -59.06 70.41 1.22
N TRP A 7 -58.26 69.86 0.30
CA TRP A 7 -58.10 70.34 -1.06
C TRP A 7 -58.33 69.23 -2.09
N VAL A 8 -58.99 69.62 -3.17
CA VAL A 8 -59.56 68.78 -4.23
C VAL A 8 -58.55 68.59 -5.37
N LEU A 9 -58.53 67.39 -5.94
CA LEU A 9 -57.70 66.96 -7.09
C LEU A 9 -58.10 67.61 -8.43
N PRO A 10 -57.18 67.65 -9.41
CA PRO A 10 -57.52 67.37 -10.79
C PRO A 10 -56.90 66.06 -11.29
N ARG A 11 -57.65 65.42 -12.19
CA ARG A 11 -57.40 64.12 -12.81
C ARG A 11 -56.22 64.20 -13.77
N ALA A 12 -55.32 63.23 -13.72
CA ALA A 12 -54.44 62.88 -14.83
C ALA A 12 -54.58 61.38 -15.13
N VAL A 13 -54.96 61.11 -16.38
CA VAL A 13 -55.05 59.80 -17.00
C VAL A 13 -53.65 59.42 -17.53
N ALA A 14 -53.33 58.13 -17.46
CA ALA A 14 -52.60 57.33 -18.46
C ALA A 14 -51.44 56.51 -17.89
N GLY A 15 -51.36 55.26 -18.36
CA GLY A 15 -50.11 54.48 -18.35
C GLY A 15 -50.20 53.19 -17.56
N ALA A 16 -50.83 52.17 -18.14
CA ALA A 16 -50.60 50.79 -17.73
C ALA A 16 -49.14 50.42 -18.01
N LEU A 17 -48.38 50.05 -16.97
CA LEU A 17 -47.13 49.32 -17.10
C LEU A 17 -47.23 48.07 -16.22
N LEU A 18 -47.54 46.93 -16.84
CA LEU A 18 -47.46 45.61 -16.23
C LEU A 18 -45.97 45.28 -15.98
N LEU A 19 -45.49 45.57 -14.79
CA LEU A 19 -44.23 45.00 -14.29
C LEU A 19 -44.54 43.60 -13.75
N ALA A 20 -44.33 42.60 -14.60
CA ALA A 20 -44.26 41.20 -14.17
C ALA A 20 -43.01 41.00 -13.30
N PHE A 21 -43.15 41.12 -11.98
CA PHE A 21 -42.15 40.62 -11.05
C PHE A 21 -42.24 39.08 -11.02
N GLY A 22 -41.41 38.42 -11.84
CA GLY A 22 -41.11 37.01 -11.66
C GLY A 22 -40.39 36.79 -10.32
N PRO A 23 -40.59 35.65 -9.65
CA PRO A 23 -39.86 35.35 -8.41
C PRO A 23 -38.35 35.34 -8.69
N PRO A 24 -37.50 35.72 -7.72
CA PRO A 24 -36.06 35.61 -7.91
C PRO A 24 -35.73 34.15 -8.21
N ALA A 25 -35.12 33.92 -9.37
CA ALA A 25 -34.49 32.65 -9.67
C ALA A 25 -33.42 32.42 -8.60
N VAL A 26 -33.75 31.59 -7.61
CA VAL A 26 -32.74 31.00 -6.74
C VAL A 26 -31.87 30.17 -7.67
N ALA A 27 -30.74 30.74 -8.07
CA ALA A 27 -29.67 29.99 -8.70
C ALA A 27 -29.30 28.88 -7.73
N GLN A 28 -29.87 27.69 -7.96
CA GLN A 28 -29.38 26.46 -7.40
C GLN A 28 -27.97 26.30 -7.97
N HIS A 29 -26.99 26.82 -7.24
CA HIS A 29 -25.63 26.37 -7.37
C HIS A 29 -25.66 24.90 -7.03
N SER A 30 -25.82 24.06 -8.07
CA SER A 30 -25.45 22.66 -7.99
C SER A 30 -24.06 22.64 -7.37
N PRO A 31 -23.85 21.96 -6.23
CA PRO A 31 -22.50 21.79 -5.73
C PRO A 31 -21.73 21.13 -6.86
N SER A 32 -20.73 21.87 -7.37
CA SER A 32 -19.74 21.36 -8.28
C SER A 32 -19.35 19.98 -7.79
N SER A 33 -19.55 18.96 -8.63
CA SER A 33 -19.20 17.59 -8.34
C SER A 33 -17.71 17.55 -8.03
N ALA A 34 -17.37 17.71 -6.75
CA ALA A 34 -16.09 17.29 -6.20
C ALA A 34 -15.97 15.84 -6.63
N ARG A 35 -15.09 15.61 -7.61
CA ARG A 35 -14.83 14.30 -8.20
C ARG A 35 -14.69 13.32 -7.05
N ALA A 36 -15.71 12.50 -6.83
CA ALA A 36 -15.70 11.50 -5.80
C ALA A 36 -14.42 10.70 -6.03
N VAL A 37 -13.49 10.74 -5.08
CA VAL A 37 -12.46 9.71 -4.99
C VAL A 37 -13.27 8.44 -4.83
N THR A 38 -13.45 7.71 -5.92
CA THR A 38 -14.23 6.48 -5.90
C THR A 38 -13.54 5.59 -4.88
N ALA A 39 -14.24 5.29 -3.78
CA ALA A 39 -13.73 4.37 -2.77
C ALA A 39 -13.32 3.06 -3.47
N ASP A 40 -12.19 2.49 -3.06
CA ASP A 40 -11.71 1.24 -3.63
C ASP A 40 -12.78 0.15 -3.44
N ARG A 41 -12.97 -0.67 -4.47
CA ARG A 41 -13.88 -1.81 -4.40
C ARG A 41 -13.17 -2.97 -3.67
N PRO A 42 -13.91 -3.83 -2.96
CA PRO A 42 -13.34 -5.07 -2.44
C PRO A 42 -12.71 -5.88 -3.57
N SER A 43 -11.50 -6.41 -3.33
CA SER A 43 -10.80 -7.28 -4.28
C SER A 43 -9.94 -8.30 -3.52
N THR A 44 -9.46 -9.31 -4.23
CA THR A 44 -8.46 -10.25 -3.72
C THR A 44 -7.08 -9.61 -3.85
N HIS A 45 -6.44 -9.34 -2.72
CA HIS A 45 -5.12 -8.73 -2.65
C HIS A 45 -4.06 -9.80 -2.42
N GLY A 46 -3.62 -10.45 -3.50
CA GLY A 46 -2.58 -11.47 -3.45
C GLY A 46 -1.28 -10.94 -2.82
N MET A 47 -0.62 -11.78 -2.03
CA MET A 47 0.62 -11.38 -1.33
C MET A 47 1.70 -12.44 -1.45
N LEU A 48 2.96 -12.03 -1.62
CA LEU A 48 4.13 -12.88 -1.42
C LEU A 48 4.38 -13.08 0.07
N LEU A 49 4.56 -14.32 0.52
CA LEU A 49 4.96 -14.68 1.88
C LEU A 49 6.46 -14.95 1.98
N PHE A 50 7.12 -14.37 2.97
CA PHE A 50 8.54 -14.58 3.26
C PHE A 50 8.82 -14.54 4.78
N GLY A 51 10.05 -14.88 5.19
CA GLY A 51 10.39 -15.05 6.62
C GLY A 51 10.35 -16.50 7.13
N TRP A 52 11.09 -16.78 8.20
CA TRP A 52 11.13 -18.10 8.87
C TRP A 52 10.52 -18.05 10.27
N GLN A 53 11.08 -17.22 11.15
CA GLN A 53 10.61 -17.03 12.52
C GLN A 53 9.36 -16.15 12.57
N ARG A 54 9.37 -15.08 11.78
CA ARG A 54 8.26 -14.15 11.57
C ARG A 54 7.78 -14.30 10.14
N VAL A 55 6.49 -14.17 9.91
CA VAL A 55 5.91 -14.23 8.57
C VAL A 55 5.63 -12.81 8.11
N TYR A 56 6.25 -12.44 6.99
CA TYR A 56 5.99 -11.18 6.32
C TYR A 56 5.19 -11.42 5.05
N ALA A 57 4.42 -10.41 4.65
CA ALA A 57 3.68 -10.40 3.40
C ALA A 57 3.94 -9.11 2.61
N SER A 58 4.27 -9.26 1.33
CA SER A 58 4.33 -8.15 0.36
C SER A 58 3.14 -8.25 -0.57
N HIS A 59 2.28 -7.23 -0.60
CA HIS A 59 1.18 -7.15 -1.56
C HIS A 59 1.76 -7.11 -2.98
N LEU A 60 1.18 -7.90 -3.89
CA LEU A 60 1.53 -7.95 -5.31
C LEU A 60 0.81 -6.81 -6.05
N PRO A 61 1.47 -5.66 -6.28
CA PRO A 61 0.76 -4.44 -6.62
C PRO A 61 0.71 -4.20 -8.14
N MET A 62 -0.23 -3.37 -8.56
CA MET A 62 -0.34 -2.86 -9.94
C MET A 62 -0.59 -1.35 -9.89
N PHE A 63 -0.31 -0.60 -10.96
CA PHE A 63 -0.51 0.87 -10.97
C PHE A 63 -1.97 1.34 -11.14
N HIS A 64 -2.97 0.47 -10.90
CA HIS A 64 -4.39 0.82 -10.97
C HIS A 64 -5.17 0.32 -9.76
N SER A 65 -6.23 1.04 -9.41
CA SER A 65 -7.17 0.63 -8.35
C SER A 65 -7.81 -0.72 -8.68
N PRO A 66 -8.05 -1.59 -7.68
CA PRO A 66 -7.75 -1.39 -6.25
C PRO A 66 -6.34 -1.85 -5.81
N HIS A 67 -5.43 -2.13 -6.75
CA HIS A 67 -4.11 -2.74 -6.49
C HIS A 67 -2.95 -1.73 -6.41
N ASN A 68 -3.24 -0.42 -6.43
CA ASN A 68 -2.26 0.68 -6.47
C ASN A 68 -1.68 1.05 -5.10
N TYR A 69 -1.25 0.05 -4.35
CA TYR A 69 -0.63 0.21 -3.05
C TYR A 69 0.56 -0.71 -2.90
N GLN A 70 1.72 -0.17 -2.52
CA GLN A 70 2.81 -0.98 -2.01
C GLN A 70 2.59 -1.18 -0.51
N VAL A 71 2.46 -2.44 -0.09
CA VAL A 71 2.14 -2.80 1.30
C VAL A 71 3.06 -3.91 1.77
N LEU A 72 3.67 -3.71 2.94
CA LEU A 72 4.41 -4.73 3.68
C LEU A 72 3.76 -4.93 5.05
N LEU A 73 3.46 -6.19 5.37
CA LEU A 73 2.83 -6.59 6.62
C LEU A 73 3.71 -7.60 7.34
N GLU A 74 3.65 -7.57 8.67
CA GLU A 74 3.89 -8.77 9.47
C GLU A 74 2.55 -9.45 9.74
N LEU A 75 2.49 -10.75 9.48
CA LEU A 75 1.31 -11.57 9.70
C LEU A 75 1.51 -12.50 10.89
N GLU A 76 0.40 -12.78 11.56
CA GLU A 76 0.26 -13.87 12.51
C GLU A 76 -0.59 -14.96 11.85
N LEU A 77 -0.02 -16.17 11.77
CA LEU A 77 -0.66 -17.37 11.26
C LEU A 77 -0.96 -18.31 12.43
N SER A 78 -1.94 -19.20 12.28
CA SER A 78 -2.10 -20.30 13.24
C SER A 78 -0.86 -21.21 13.26
N ASP A 79 -0.58 -21.84 14.40
CA ASP A 79 0.55 -22.77 14.54
C ASP A 79 0.56 -23.85 13.45
N SER A 80 -0.61 -24.42 13.13
CA SER A 80 -0.73 -25.40 12.05
C SER A 80 -0.40 -24.85 10.67
N THR A 81 -0.79 -23.61 10.38
CA THR A 81 -0.47 -22.95 9.10
C THR A 81 1.01 -22.63 9.01
N GLN A 82 1.60 -22.12 10.09
CA GLN A 82 3.02 -21.82 10.14
C GLN A 82 3.86 -23.10 10.01
N ALA A 83 3.46 -24.18 10.69
CA ALA A 83 4.10 -25.49 10.55
C ALA A 83 4.00 -26.02 9.11
N ALA A 84 2.85 -25.91 8.45
CA ALA A 84 2.67 -26.33 7.06
C ALA A 84 3.56 -25.52 6.09
N LEU A 85 3.63 -24.19 6.27
CA LEU A 85 4.51 -23.32 5.50
C LEU A 85 5.98 -23.71 5.68
N GLN A 86 6.43 -23.87 6.93
CA GLN A 86 7.81 -24.26 7.23
C GLN A 86 8.16 -25.67 6.73
N ALA A 87 7.22 -26.62 6.84
CA ALA A 87 7.39 -27.97 6.29
C ALA A 87 7.54 -27.93 4.76
N SER A 88 6.72 -27.15 4.07
CA SER A 88 6.84 -26.98 2.61
C SER A 88 8.19 -26.35 2.23
N LYS A 89 8.64 -25.30 2.92
CA LYS A 89 9.96 -24.68 2.66
C LYS A 89 11.12 -25.66 2.82
N ARG A 90 11.06 -26.54 3.84
CA ARG A 90 12.07 -27.57 4.06
C ARG A 90 12.02 -28.69 3.02
N GLN A 91 10.82 -29.10 2.61
CA GLN A 91 10.62 -30.15 1.62
C GLN A 91 10.97 -29.69 0.18
N PHE A 92 10.74 -28.42 -0.13
CA PHE A 92 10.97 -27.81 -1.45
C PHE A 92 11.95 -26.63 -1.34
N PRO A 93 13.23 -26.87 -1.02
CA PRO A 93 14.21 -25.80 -0.78
C PRO A 93 14.58 -24.99 -2.03
N ALA A 94 14.27 -25.50 -3.23
CA ALA A 94 14.42 -24.78 -4.50
C ALA A 94 13.21 -23.88 -4.83
N GLU A 95 12.10 -23.99 -4.09
CA GLU A 95 10.98 -23.09 -4.23
C GLU A 95 11.17 -21.86 -3.34
N GLU A 96 11.23 -20.70 -3.97
CA GLU A 96 11.39 -19.42 -3.27
C GLU A 96 10.06 -18.67 -3.14
N VAL A 97 9.13 -18.93 -4.05
CA VAL A 97 7.86 -18.20 -4.11
C VAL A 97 6.81 -18.93 -3.28
N TYR A 98 6.25 -18.24 -2.31
CA TYR A 98 5.07 -18.66 -1.58
C TYR A 98 4.08 -17.50 -1.59
N THR A 99 2.81 -17.78 -1.87
CA THR A 99 1.80 -16.73 -1.95
C THR A 99 0.61 -16.99 -1.06
N LEU A 100 -0.03 -15.90 -0.65
CA LEU A 100 -1.26 -15.87 0.12
C LEU A 100 -2.36 -15.30 -0.77
N GLU A 101 -3.44 -16.05 -0.92
CA GLU A 101 -4.67 -15.61 -1.56
C GLU A 101 -5.72 -15.37 -0.47
N PRO A 102 -5.99 -14.11 -0.08
CA PRO A 102 -6.99 -13.82 0.93
C PRO A 102 -8.41 -13.83 0.35
N GLU A 103 -9.41 -13.90 1.22
CA GLU A 103 -10.77 -13.47 0.88
C GLU A 103 -10.79 -11.99 0.46
N SER A 104 -11.79 -11.57 -0.30
CA SER A 104 -11.84 -10.19 -0.81
C SER A 104 -12.13 -9.17 0.30
N PHE A 105 -11.41 -8.05 0.29
CA PHE A 105 -11.63 -6.91 1.18
C PHE A 105 -11.17 -5.60 0.52
N VAL A 106 -11.50 -4.45 1.13
CA VAL A 106 -10.96 -3.14 0.73
C VAL A 106 -9.63 -2.92 1.43
N LEU A 107 -8.50 -2.97 0.69
CA LEU A 107 -7.16 -2.94 1.28
C LEU A 107 -6.90 -1.74 2.20
N PRO A 108 -7.19 -0.47 1.81
CA PRO A 108 -6.98 0.66 2.72
C PRO A 108 -7.80 0.59 4.02
N GLU A 109 -9.00 0.01 3.98
CA GLU A 109 -9.81 -0.18 5.19
C GLU A 109 -9.22 -1.26 6.09
N MET A 110 -8.81 -2.39 5.51
CA MET A 110 -8.13 -3.48 6.25
C MET A 110 -6.84 -2.99 6.91
N LEU A 111 -6.09 -2.07 6.28
CA LEU A 111 -4.88 -1.48 6.88
C LEU A 111 -5.19 -0.53 8.04
N ARG A 112 -6.26 0.27 7.95
CA ARG A 112 -6.66 1.20 9.02
C ARG A 112 -7.33 0.51 10.20
N GLN A 113 -8.11 -0.53 9.92
CA GLN A 113 -8.87 -1.29 10.91
C GLN A 113 -8.64 -2.79 10.69
N PRO A 114 -7.45 -3.30 11.07
CA PRO A 114 -7.12 -4.70 10.88
C PRO A 114 -8.08 -5.63 11.59
N ARG A 115 -8.57 -6.62 10.86
CA ARG A 115 -9.41 -7.70 11.37
C ARG A 115 -8.90 -9.05 10.83
N PRO A 116 -9.17 -10.16 11.53
CA PRO A 116 -8.85 -11.47 10.99
C PRO A 116 -9.55 -11.71 9.66
N PHE A 117 -8.87 -12.40 8.75
CA PHE A 117 -9.41 -12.76 7.45
C PHE A 117 -9.07 -14.21 7.09
N ARG A 118 -9.84 -14.80 6.18
CA ARG A 118 -9.57 -16.14 5.64
C ARG A 118 -8.64 -16.06 4.44
N ALA A 119 -7.81 -17.08 4.25
CA ALA A 119 -6.91 -17.18 3.09
C ALA A 119 -6.57 -18.62 2.71
N THR A 120 -5.98 -18.77 1.53
CA THR A 120 -5.27 -19.97 1.10
C THR A 120 -3.78 -19.65 0.94
N VAL A 121 -2.93 -20.52 1.47
CA VAL A 121 -1.47 -20.44 1.32
C VAL A 121 -1.04 -21.39 0.20
N TYR A 122 -0.22 -20.89 -0.72
CA TYR A 122 0.32 -21.63 -1.84
C TYR A 122 1.85 -21.74 -1.77
N ARG A 123 2.35 -22.92 -2.15
CA ARG A 123 3.71 -23.09 -2.67
C ARG A 123 3.69 -22.69 -4.14
N GLY A 124 4.51 -21.72 -4.53
CA GLY A 124 4.44 -21.05 -5.83
C GLY A 124 3.42 -19.90 -5.85
N HIS A 125 3.21 -19.34 -7.04
CA HIS A 125 2.29 -18.21 -7.26
C HIS A 125 0.85 -18.69 -7.47
N PHE A 126 -0.11 -18.18 -6.68
CA PHE A 126 -1.50 -18.64 -6.70
C PHE A 126 -2.15 -18.54 -8.10
N GLU A 127 -1.85 -17.49 -8.87
CA GLU A 127 -2.38 -17.31 -10.24
C GLU A 127 -1.56 -18.01 -11.33
N ARG A 128 -0.40 -18.58 -11.01
CA ARG A 128 0.53 -19.18 -12.00
C ARG A 128 0.85 -20.63 -11.68
N GLY A 129 -0.19 -21.40 -11.31
CA GLY A 129 -0.10 -22.84 -11.08
C GLY A 129 0.45 -23.26 -9.71
N GLY A 130 0.42 -22.37 -8.72
CA GLY A 130 0.82 -22.67 -7.35
C GLY A 130 0.03 -23.84 -6.75
N THR A 131 0.68 -24.60 -5.87
CA THR A 131 0.06 -25.70 -5.13
C THR A 131 -0.44 -25.22 -3.77
N PRO A 132 -1.73 -25.31 -3.45
CA PRO A 132 -2.25 -24.93 -2.14
C PRO A 132 -1.76 -25.90 -1.06
N ILE A 133 -1.10 -25.38 -0.03
CA ILE A 133 -0.55 -26.13 1.10
C ILE A 133 -1.38 -25.99 2.38
N ALA A 134 -2.20 -24.94 2.49
CA ALA A 134 -3.16 -24.77 3.58
C ALA A 134 -4.34 -23.91 3.09
N ARG A 135 -5.58 -24.33 3.36
CA ARG A 135 -6.81 -23.66 2.87
C ARG A 135 -7.68 -23.17 4.01
N GLY A 136 -8.39 -22.07 3.79
CA GLY A 136 -9.36 -21.53 4.74
C GLY A 136 -8.75 -21.11 6.08
N VAL A 137 -7.43 -20.84 6.09
CA VAL A 137 -6.69 -20.50 7.30
C VAL A 137 -7.09 -19.11 7.77
N GLN A 138 -7.16 -18.92 9.09
CA GLN A 138 -7.33 -17.59 9.67
C GLN A 138 -5.97 -16.90 9.75
N VAL A 139 -5.91 -15.67 9.25
CA VAL A 139 -4.72 -14.82 9.25
C VAL A 139 -5.04 -13.52 9.98
N ARG A 140 -4.08 -12.99 10.75
CA ARG A 140 -4.18 -11.67 11.38
C ARG A 140 -3.02 -10.79 10.92
N ILE A 141 -3.28 -9.51 10.69
CA ILE A 141 -2.22 -8.52 10.52
C ILE A 141 -1.69 -8.19 11.90
N ARG A 142 -0.46 -8.59 12.19
CA ARG A 142 0.22 -8.26 13.45
C ARG A 142 0.70 -6.81 13.43
N GLN A 143 1.28 -6.39 12.31
CA GLN A 143 1.78 -5.03 12.13
C GLN A 143 1.76 -4.63 10.66
N VAL A 144 1.35 -3.39 10.38
CA VAL A 144 1.58 -2.75 9.08
C VAL A 144 2.99 -2.15 9.12
N LEU A 145 3.91 -2.71 8.33
CA LEU A 145 5.31 -2.25 8.29
C LEU A 145 5.46 -1.08 7.33
N TYR A 146 4.84 -1.18 6.15
CA TYR A 146 4.89 -0.18 5.09
C TYR A 146 3.54 -0.13 4.36
N ALA A 147 3.07 1.07 4.05
CA ALA A 147 1.89 1.27 3.23
C ALA A 147 1.99 2.63 2.51
N GLU A 148 2.14 2.59 1.19
CA GLU A 148 2.10 3.79 0.34
C GLU A 148 1.25 3.52 -0.90
N SER A 149 0.45 4.51 -1.31
CA SER A 149 -0.19 4.49 -2.62
C SER A 149 0.86 4.65 -3.71
N LEU A 150 0.78 3.83 -4.74
CA LEU A 150 1.61 3.99 -5.93
C LEU A 150 1.19 5.27 -6.67
N PRO A 151 2.15 6.10 -7.11
CA PRO A 151 1.82 7.35 -7.78
C PRO A 151 1.19 7.08 -9.15
N THR A 152 0.29 7.98 -9.54
CA THR A 152 -0.20 8.02 -10.92
C THR A 152 0.94 8.38 -11.89
N LYS A 153 0.76 8.09 -13.19
CA LYS A 153 1.79 8.35 -14.23
C LYS A 153 2.36 9.77 -14.22
N THR A 154 1.55 10.77 -13.82
CA THR A 154 1.94 12.19 -13.79
C THR A 154 2.32 12.70 -12.39
N GLY A 155 2.22 11.87 -11.36
CA GLY A 155 2.56 12.23 -9.99
C GLY A 155 4.07 12.26 -9.73
N PRO A 156 4.52 12.94 -8.65
CA PRO A 156 5.89 12.87 -8.21
C PRO A 156 6.26 11.44 -7.78
N ALA A 157 7.39 10.94 -8.25
CA ALA A 157 7.90 9.63 -7.86
C ALA A 157 8.67 9.74 -6.53
N PRO A 158 8.57 8.75 -5.64
CA PRO A 158 9.42 8.70 -4.45
C PRO A 158 10.89 8.55 -4.82
N LYS A 159 11.78 8.94 -3.90
CA LYS A 159 13.22 8.68 -4.03
C LYS A 159 13.49 7.17 -3.99
N SER A 160 14.38 6.71 -4.86
CA SER A 160 14.84 5.32 -4.89
C SER A 160 15.39 4.89 -3.54
N ALA A 161 14.88 3.77 -3.02
CA ALA A 161 15.28 3.22 -1.75
C ALA A 161 15.03 1.70 -1.71
N LEU A 162 15.73 1.02 -0.81
CA LEU A 162 15.37 -0.32 -0.37
C LEU A 162 14.70 -0.25 0.99
N LEU A 163 13.71 -1.10 1.21
CA LEU A 163 13.01 -1.30 2.47
C LEU A 163 13.65 -2.50 3.16
N LEU A 164 14.51 -2.27 4.15
CA LEU A 164 15.11 -3.33 4.96
C LEU A 164 14.10 -3.77 6.02
N VAL A 165 13.68 -5.03 5.95
CA VAL A 165 12.67 -5.63 6.82
C VAL A 165 13.29 -6.69 7.72
N GLY A 166 12.86 -6.72 8.97
CA GLY A 166 13.19 -7.78 9.92
C GLY A 166 14.50 -7.55 10.69
N THR A 167 14.89 -8.56 11.44
CA THR A 167 16.06 -8.57 12.33
C THR A 167 16.84 -9.84 12.10
N ALA A 168 18.16 -9.78 12.26
CA ALA A 168 19.00 -10.96 12.09
C ALA A 168 18.51 -12.13 12.98
N PRO A 169 18.50 -13.38 12.47
CA PRO A 169 19.00 -13.80 11.16
C PRO A 169 18.01 -13.62 9.98
N ASP A 170 16.75 -13.24 10.24
CA ASP A 170 15.70 -13.11 9.22
C ASP A 170 15.56 -11.67 8.72
N GLN A 171 16.45 -11.27 7.80
CA GLN A 171 16.42 -9.95 7.16
C GLN A 171 16.20 -10.04 5.65
N TYR A 172 15.48 -9.05 5.13
CA TYR A 172 15.08 -8.97 3.73
C TYR A 172 15.15 -7.53 3.24
N VAL A 173 15.42 -7.34 1.96
CA VAL A 173 15.21 -6.05 1.29
C VAL A 173 14.03 -6.16 0.33
N VAL A 174 13.19 -5.14 0.33
CA VAL A 174 12.12 -4.96 -0.65
C VAL A 174 12.41 -3.70 -1.45
N HIS A 175 12.27 -3.76 -2.77
CA HIS A 175 12.38 -2.57 -3.61
C HIS A 175 11.26 -1.58 -3.30
N ARG A 176 11.57 -0.30 -3.07
CA ARG A 176 10.54 0.74 -2.95
C ARG A 176 10.07 1.15 -4.35
N ILE A 177 8.87 0.74 -4.71
CA ILE A 177 8.28 0.97 -6.03
C ILE A 177 8.09 2.48 -6.21
N ALA A 178 8.61 3.01 -7.31
CA ALA A 178 8.62 4.43 -7.60
C ALA A 178 7.50 4.82 -8.56
N ARG A 179 7.60 4.49 -9.86
CA ARG A 179 6.59 4.88 -10.85
C ARG A 179 6.68 3.97 -12.07
N GLN A 180 5.53 3.67 -12.65
CA GLN A 180 5.39 2.95 -13.90
C GLN A 180 6.27 3.54 -15.04
N PRO A 181 7.08 2.73 -15.75
CA PRO A 181 7.33 1.31 -15.48
C PRO A 181 8.32 1.10 -14.33
N ASP A 182 8.09 0.06 -13.53
CA ASP A 182 8.97 -0.33 -12.42
C ASP A 182 9.03 -1.88 -12.28
N PHE A 183 9.51 -2.37 -11.14
CA PHE A 183 9.52 -3.78 -10.78
C PHE A 183 9.16 -3.97 -9.31
N ASP A 184 8.77 -5.19 -8.92
CA ASP A 184 8.67 -5.60 -7.52
C ASP A 184 9.80 -6.59 -7.26
N GLN A 185 10.47 -6.46 -6.11
CA GLN A 185 11.51 -7.39 -5.72
C GLN A 185 11.57 -7.55 -4.21
N VAL A 186 11.65 -8.81 -3.78
CA VAL A 186 11.99 -9.20 -2.41
C VAL A 186 13.23 -10.08 -2.46
N ALA A 187 14.26 -9.76 -1.68
CA ALA A 187 15.48 -10.57 -1.58
C ALA A 187 15.90 -10.75 -0.12
N SER A 188 16.51 -11.89 0.21
CA SER A 188 17.09 -12.10 1.54
C SER A 188 18.39 -11.33 1.73
N VAL A 189 18.78 -11.15 2.99
CA VAL A 189 20.06 -10.57 3.40
C VAL A 189 20.86 -11.65 4.10
N VAL A 190 22.11 -11.87 3.65
CA VAL A 190 23.03 -12.85 4.25
C VAL A 190 23.72 -12.27 5.47
N SER A 191 24.16 -11.01 5.36
CA SER A 191 24.81 -10.29 6.44
C SER A 191 24.54 -8.80 6.33
N ALA A 192 24.48 -8.15 7.48
CA ALA A 192 24.53 -6.71 7.62
C ALA A 192 25.83 -6.34 8.34
N GLY A 193 26.58 -5.38 7.78
CA GLY A 193 27.77 -4.80 8.40
C GLY A 193 27.45 -4.22 9.78
N SER A 194 28.48 -4.16 10.65
CA SER A 194 28.41 -3.96 12.09
C SER A 194 27.32 -2.98 12.55
N VAL A 195 26.33 -3.51 13.28
CA VAL A 195 25.49 -2.74 14.18
C VAL A 195 26.39 -2.22 15.30
N GLY A 196 26.84 -0.97 15.19
CA GLY A 196 27.51 -0.27 16.29
C GLY A 196 26.57 -0.21 17.49
N LYS A 197 26.91 -1.00 18.53
CA LYS A 197 26.18 -1.20 19.80
C LYS A 197 24.83 -1.91 19.65
N LEU A 198 24.58 -2.90 20.51
CA LEU A 198 23.27 -3.51 20.71
C LEU A 198 22.25 -2.42 21.03
N ILE A 199 21.49 -1.97 20.02
CA ILE A 199 20.30 -1.15 20.22
C ILE A 199 19.15 -2.14 20.45
N PRO A 200 18.53 -2.19 21.64
CA PRO A 200 17.59 -3.25 22.01
C PRO A 200 16.33 -3.34 21.12
N HIS A 201 16.07 -2.36 20.25
CA HIS A 201 14.87 -2.31 19.41
C HIS A 201 15.18 -1.65 18.05
N LEU A 202 15.92 -2.34 17.18
CA LEU A 202 15.98 -1.92 15.78
C LEU A 202 14.56 -1.88 15.20
N PRO A 203 14.21 -0.82 14.45
CA PRO A 203 12.91 -0.78 13.80
C PRO A 203 12.79 -1.96 12.84
N MET A 204 11.61 -2.61 12.82
CA MET A 204 11.34 -3.74 11.94
C MET A 204 11.37 -3.38 10.45
N LEU A 205 11.36 -2.09 10.15
CA LEU A 205 11.53 -1.53 8.82
C LEU A 205 12.52 -0.36 8.87
N GLN A 206 13.49 -0.36 7.97
CA GLN A 206 14.34 0.81 7.68
C GLN A 206 14.27 1.15 6.20
N VAL A 207 14.09 2.42 5.87
CA VAL A 207 14.21 2.91 4.49
C VAL A 207 15.67 3.24 4.24
N LEU A 208 16.28 2.62 3.23
CA LEU A 208 17.67 2.79 2.84
C LEU A 208 17.73 3.54 1.50
N PRO A 209 17.86 4.88 1.49
CA PRO A 209 17.95 5.65 0.25
C PRO A 209 19.18 5.23 -0.55
N THR A 210 19.00 4.84 -1.80
CA THR A 210 20.10 4.44 -2.68
C THR A 210 19.71 4.52 -4.15
N SER A 211 20.62 5.02 -4.99
CA SER A 211 20.43 4.97 -6.45
C SER A 211 20.56 3.54 -7.00
N MET A 212 21.14 2.60 -6.25
CA MET A 212 21.27 1.20 -6.65
C MET A 212 19.91 0.50 -6.75
N ALA A 213 18.92 0.96 -5.98
CA ALA A 213 17.54 0.45 -6.05
C ALA A 213 16.84 0.73 -7.39
N LYS A 214 17.45 1.49 -8.31
CA LYS A 214 16.91 1.68 -9.67
C LYS A 214 16.99 0.42 -10.54
N LYS A 215 17.70 -0.62 -10.08
CA LYS A 215 17.84 -1.92 -10.77
C LYS A 215 17.63 -3.05 -9.75
N PRO A 216 17.15 -4.22 -10.18
CA PRO A 216 17.06 -5.38 -9.31
C PRO A 216 18.41 -5.72 -8.68
N VAL A 217 18.40 -5.97 -7.37
CA VAL A 217 19.58 -6.46 -6.64
C VAL A 217 19.83 -7.94 -6.96
N LYS A 218 21.07 -8.39 -6.81
CA LYS A 218 21.50 -9.75 -7.16
C LYS A 218 22.11 -10.47 -5.98
N ALA A 219 22.00 -11.80 -5.96
CA ALA A 219 22.69 -12.62 -4.96
C ALA A 219 24.21 -12.37 -4.97
N GLY A 220 24.79 -12.27 -3.77
CA GLY A 220 26.19 -11.92 -3.55
C GLY A 220 26.51 -10.43 -3.73
N GLN A 221 25.55 -9.59 -4.13
CA GLN A 221 25.78 -8.16 -4.26
C GLN A 221 25.99 -7.52 -2.89
N VAL A 222 27.07 -6.76 -2.75
CA VAL A 222 27.35 -5.96 -1.56
C VAL A 222 26.85 -4.53 -1.80
N LEU A 223 25.99 -4.05 -0.92
CA LEU A 223 25.43 -2.71 -0.94
C LEU A 223 26.04 -1.91 0.21
N ASN A 224 26.64 -0.77 -0.11
CA ASN A 224 27.18 0.13 0.90
C ASN A 224 26.25 1.33 1.09
N PHE A 225 26.03 1.72 2.33
CA PHE A 225 25.19 2.83 2.73
C PHE A 225 25.98 3.80 3.61
N ARG A 226 25.52 5.05 3.65
CA ARG A 226 25.96 6.00 4.67
C ARG A 226 24.91 5.97 5.78
N PRO A 227 25.20 5.43 6.98
CA PRO A 227 24.26 5.44 8.08
C PRO A 227 23.84 6.87 8.40
N THR A 228 22.55 7.17 8.27
CA THR A 228 21.97 8.48 8.62
C THR A 228 21.23 8.44 9.95
N ALA A 229 21.07 7.26 10.55
CA ALA A 229 20.42 7.04 11.83
C ALA A 229 21.10 5.89 12.60
N PRO A 230 21.01 5.87 13.95
CA PRO A 230 21.47 4.74 14.75
C PRO A 230 20.81 3.43 14.31
N GLY A 231 21.61 2.36 14.20
CA GLY A 231 21.11 1.03 13.83
C GLY A 231 20.90 0.80 12.33
N MET A 232 21.19 1.82 11.50
CA MET A 232 21.24 1.65 10.05
C MET A 232 22.53 0.92 9.65
N PRO A 233 22.45 -0.14 8.84
CA PRO A 233 23.64 -0.84 8.37
C PRO A 233 24.45 0.09 7.45
N ASP A 234 25.76 0.04 7.59
CA ASP A 234 26.71 0.63 6.62
C ASP A 234 26.91 -0.27 5.40
N GLN A 235 26.59 -1.56 5.53
CA GLN A 235 26.71 -2.53 4.46
C GLN A 235 25.64 -3.63 4.56
N LEU A 236 25.14 -4.10 3.42
CA LEU A 236 24.32 -5.32 3.30
C LEU A 236 24.89 -6.25 2.23
N THR A 237 24.93 -7.54 2.52
CA THR A 237 25.19 -8.58 1.52
C THR A 237 23.86 -9.23 1.12
N ILE A 238 23.50 -9.09 -0.14
CA ILE A 238 22.26 -9.63 -0.69
C ILE A 238 22.39 -11.15 -0.87
N GLY A 239 21.39 -11.86 -0.38
CA GLY A 239 21.21 -13.29 -0.58
C GLY A 239 20.34 -13.56 -1.80
N THR A 240 19.49 -14.56 -1.68
CA THR A 240 18.62 -15.05 -2.74
C THR A 240 17.49 -14.06 -3.05
N SER A 241 17.17 -13.89 -4.34
CA SER A 241 16.05 -13.05 -4.80
C SER A 241 14.74 -13.86 -4.79
N LEU A 242 14.00 -13.78 -3.69
CA LEU A 242 12.78 -14.56 -3.45
C LEU A 242 11.65 -14.28 -4.45
N TYR A 243 11.60 -13.06 -4.97
CA TYR A 243 10.61 -12.64 -5.94
C TYR A 243 11.15 -11.50 -6.79
N LEU A 244 10.86 -11.52 -8.09
CA LEU A 244 11.13 -10.43 -9.03
C LEU A 244 10.02 -10.41 -10.09
N GLU A 245 9.25 -9.33 -10.14
CA GLU A 245 8.16 -9.14 -11.10
C GLU A 245 8.31 -7.81 -11.84
N HIS A 246 8.08 -7.85 -13.14
CA HIS A 246 8.15 -6.66 -14.00
C HIS A 246 6.84 -6.41 -14.74
N ASN A 247 6.10 -7.46 -15.09
CA ASN A 247 5.02 -7.40 -16.06
C ASN A 247 3.81 -6.63 -15.53
N ASP A 248 3.45 -6.85 -14.28
CA ASP A 248 2.32 -6.17 -13.62
C ASP A 248 2.61 -4.71 -13.26
N LEU A 249 3.88 -4.28 -13.42
CA LEU A 249 4.38 -2.94 -13.12
C LEU A 249 4.88 -2.18 -14.35
N ARG A 250 4.55 -2.64 -15.56
CA ARG A 250 4.83 -1.94 -16.82
C ARG A 250 3.85 -0.82 -17.08
#